data_AF-A0A7W9YA81-F1
#
_entry.id   AF-A0A7W9YA81-F1
#
_cell.length_a   1.000
_cell.length_b   1.000
_cell.length_c   1.000
_cell.angle_alpha   90.00
_cell.angle_beta   90.00
_cell.angle_gamma   90.00
#
_symmetry.space_group_name_H-M   'P 1'
#
loop_
_entity.id
_entity.type
_entity.pdbx_description
1 polymer ?
#
loop_
_entity_poly.entity_id
_entity_poly.type
_entity_poly.pdbx_seq_one_letter_code
_entity_poly.pdbx_strand_id
1 'polypeptide(L)'
;MPASNPVAEPSVVSHAGRSGRNWLALSAIVALIVILPIAGLAVEALKGSVGLWAHLFSSILPVALIDTVILLLGVGVVTAVLGTTTAWLVTAYDFPGRRVLEWALLLPLAVPTYIIAYAYLDILHPIGSVQGAIRWLLGYETPRQFRLPDIRSMTGCILLLGFVLYPYVYIPTRAMFLTQSGNLVDAARTLGVSRRAIFWRVALPLARPAVAIGVALALMETLNDVGAAEFLGVRTMTVSIYTTWITRTDLPGASQIALALLLIVVALVAVERWARRKQRYATDARRSRGLTPAKVPALKGLLLFVAGAVPILLGFIAPALYLTTEAWKRYQFAGLSSRLVGEAISTLTIAILATVATISLGLVVAYATRLRPGRTSATLLRMSTVGYAAPGTVVAIGVLIVLAGLDRFIDRTALDWFGVSTGLLFMGSGAAVVYALTVRFLAISAGGIEAGLSRIPMSFDHASRTLGQSTAGTFRHVHLPLSKAAISAAALLVFVDCIKELPATLLLRPLNVETFATHLYGEAARGTYEEASIAALAIVAISVLPVILLSRVGASERSA
;
A
#
# COMPACT_ATOMS: atom_id res chain seq x y z
N MET A 1 -66.47 -13.14 -38.80
CA MET A 1 -65.06 -13.23 -38.39
C MET A 1 -64.84 -12.21 -37.28
N PRO A 2 -64.58 -12.61 -36.03
CA PRO A 2 -64.36 -11.67 -34.94
C PRO A 2 -62.91 -11.17 -34.95
N ALA A 3 -62.75 -9.88 -34.65
CA ALA A 3 -61.48 -9.19 -34.54
C ALA A 3 -60.67 -9.70 -33.33
N SER A 4 -59.41 -10.09 -33.56
CA SER A 4 -58.44 -10.41 -32.52
C SER A 4 -57.80 -9.12 -31.99
N ASN A 5 -57.93 -8.90 -30.69
CA ASN A 5 -57.21 -7.85 -29.96
C ASN A 5 -55.69 -8.03 -30.08
N PRO A 6 -54.89 -6.94 -30.16
CA PRO A 6 -53.45 -7.04 -30.03
C PRO A 6 -53.10 -7.38 -28.56
N VAL A 7 -52.39 -8.49 -28.38
CA VAL A 7 -51.80 -8.88 -27.10
C VAL A 7 -50.74 -7.84 -26.73
N ALA A 8 -50.90 -7.19 -25.58
CA ALA A 8 -49.89 -6.31 -25.03
C ALA A 8 -48.63 -7.11 -24.69
N GLU A 9 -47.51 -6.80 -25.35
CA GLU A 9 -46.20 -7.33 -24.97
C GLU A 9 -45.84 -6.88 -23.54
N PRO A 10 -45.42 -7.80 -22.65
CA PRO A 10 -44.96 -7.42 -21.33
C PRO A 10 -43.63 -6.66 -21.41
N SER A 11 -43.55 -5.59 -20.63
CA SER A 11 -42.53 -4.53 -20.56
C SER A 11 -41.16 -4.96 -19.98
N VAL A 12 -40.65 -6.12 -20.39
CA VAL A 12 -39.43 -6.75 -19.83
C VAL A 12 -38.15 -5.95 -20.12
N VAL A 13 -38.15 -5.08 -21.14
CA VAL A 13 -36.95 -4.30 -21.54
C VAL A 13 -36.67 -3.10 -20.60
N SER A 14 -37.64 -2.64 -19.80
CA SER A 14 -37.50 -1.39 -19.03
C SER A 14 -36.70 -1.53 -17.72
N HIS A 15 -36.68 -2.72 -17.10
CA HIS A 15 -36.00 -2.95 -15.82
C HIS A 15 -34.47 -3.12 -15.97
N ALA A 16 -34.01 -3.65 -17.11
CA ALA A 16 -32.59 -3.91 -17.38
C ALA A 16 -31.76 -2.62 -17.49
N GLY A 17 -32.31 -1.58 -18.12
CA GLY A 17 -31.70 -0.26 -18.21
C GLY A 17 -31.70 0.47 -16.86
N ARG A 18 -32.80 0.39 -16.10
CA ARG A 18 -32.96 1.09 -14.81
C ARG A 18 -32.00 0.58 -13.73
N SER A 19 -31.85 -0.73 -13.58
CA SER A 19 -31.02 -1.27 -12.50
C SER A 19 -29.52 -1.00 -12.70
N GLY A 20 -29.02 -1.06 -13.94
CA GLY A 20 -27.65 -0.64 -14.25
C GLY A 20 -27.41 0.86 -13.98
N ARG A 21 -28.46 1.70 -14.02
CA ARG A 21 -28.37 3.13 -13.67
C ARG A 21 -28.22 3.33 -12.16
N ASN A 22 -28.86 2.49 -11.34
CA ASN A 22 -28.78 2.58 -9.88
C ASN A 22 -27.36 2.25 -9.38
N TRP A 23 -26.73 1.20 -9.90
CA TRP A 23 -25.32 0.88 -9.57
C TRP A 23 -24.35 1.96 -10.03
N LEU A 24 -24.61 2.58 -11.18
CA LEU A 24 -23.81 3.72 -11.65
C LEU A 24 -23.97 4.94 -10.72
N ALA A 25 -25.19 5.22 -10.26
CA ALA A 25 -25.45 6.29 -9.29
C ALA A 25 -24.78 6.00 -7.93
N LEU A 26 -24.85 4.76 -7.45
CA LEU A 26 -24.12 4.34 -6.25
C LEU A 26 -22.61 4.50 -6.43
N SER A 27 -22.06 4.10 -7.59
CA SER A 27 -20.65 4.34 -7.91
C SER A 27 -20.29 5.83 -7.96
N ALA A 28 -21.21 6.70 -8.35
CA ALA A 28 -21.01 8.15 -8.30
C ALA A 28 -21.00 8.69 -6.87
N ILE A 29 -21.84 8.15 -5.98
CA ILE A 29 -21.79 8.45 -4.54
C ILE A 29 -20.45 8.00 -3.95
N VAL A 30 -19.96 6.81 -4.30
CA VAL A 30 -18.63 6.34 -3.85
C VAL A 30 -17.52 7.28 -4.34
N ALA A 31 -17.56 7.69 -5.61
CA ALA A 31 -16.59 8.63 -6.15
C ALA A 31 -16.63 9.98 -5.42
N LEU A 32 -17.84 10.48 -5.09
CA LEU A 32 -18.01 11.70 -4.31
C LEU A 32 -17.42 11.56 -2.89
N ILE A 33 -17.71 10.46 -2.20
CA ILE A 33 -17.13 10.13 -0.89
C ILE A 33 -15.60 10.19 -0.93
N VAL A 34 -14.96 9.67 -1.98
CA VAL A 34 -13.49 9.71 -2.11
C VAL A 34 -12.94 11.09 -2.46
N ILE A 35 -13.68 11.88 -3.24
CA ILE A 35 -13.25 13.22 -3.66
C ILE A 35 -13.45 14.27 -2.56
N LEU A 36 -14.45 14.08 -1.69
CA LEU A 36 -14.81 15.05 -0.63
C LEU A 36 -13.62 15.48 0.24
N PRO A 37 -12.75 14.58 0.76
CA PRO A 37 -11.57 14.97 1.52
C PRO A 37 -10.60 15.87 0.73
N ILE A 38 -10.42 15.59 -0.57
CA ILE A 38 -9.55 16.38 -1.44
C ILE A 38 -10.15 17.78 -1.66
N ALA A 39 -11.46 17.86 -1.84
CA ALA A 39 -12.16 19.14 -1.95
C ALA A 39 -12.09 19.94 -0.63
N GLY A 40 -12.28 19.28 0.52
CA GLY A 40 -12.13 19.89 1.85
C GLY A 40 -10.74 20.46 2.06
N LEU A 41 -9.71 19.70 1.70
CA LEU A 41 -8.31 20.13 1.73
C LEU A 41 -8.08 21.39 0.89
N ALA A 42 -8.64 21.44 -0.31
CA ALA A 42 -8.53 22.61 -1.19
C ALA A 42 -9.20 23.85 -0.59
N VAL A 43 -10.37 23.71 0.03
CA VAL A 43 -11.07 24.80 0.71
C VAL A 43 -10.28 25.30 1.91
N GLU A 44 -9.70 24.41 2.71
CA GLU A 44 -8.91 24.80 3.89
C GLU A 44 -7.62 25.51 3.51
N ALA A 45 -6.96 25.08 2.44
CA ALA A 45 -5.76 25.73 1.93
C ALA A 45 -5.99 27.20 1.51
N LEU A 46 -7.22 27.58 1.14
CA LEU A 46 -7.58 28.96 0.80
C LEU A 46 -7.71 29.88 2.03
N LYS A 47 -7.85 29.33 3.24
CA LYS A 47 -8.00 30.09 4.48
C LYS A 47 -6.68 30.58 5.08
N GLY A 48 -5.54 30.24 4.47
CA GLY A 48 -4.22 30.69 4.92
C GLY A 48 -4.08 32.22 4.86
N SER A 49 -3.24 32.79 5.71
CA SER A 49 -3.04 34.24 5.77
C SER A 49 -2.34 34.80 4.53
N VAL A 50 -2.59 36.07 4.23
CA VAL A 50 -1.91 36.80 3.15
C VAL A 50 -0.41 36.84 3.46
N GLY A 51 0.42 36.29 2.57
CA GLY A 51 1.88 36.18 2.74
C GLY A 51 2.38 34.81 3.22
N LEU A 52 1.49 33.93 3.72
CA LEU A 52 1.85 32.56 4.13
C LEU A 52 2.41 31.75 2.96
N TRP A 53 1.82 31.89 1.77
CA TRP A 53 2.33 31.30 0.54
C TRP A 53 3.78 31.72 0.24
N ALA A 54 4.08 33.01 0.34
CA ALA A 54 5.43 33.52 0.11
C ALA A 54 6.44 33.00 1.15
N HIS A 55 6.03 32.89 2.41
CA HIS A 55 6.85 32.29 3.46
C HIS A 55 7.07 30.77 3.25
N LEU A 56 6.03 30.03 2.87
CA LEU A 56 6.12 28.61 2.57
C LEU A 56 7.05 28.33 1.39
N PHE A 57 6.91 29.08 0.30
CA PHE A 57 7.74 28.96 -0.89
C PHE A 57 9.19 29.39 -0.67
N SER A 58 9.47 30.27 0.29
CA SER A 58 10.84 30.71 0.59
C SER A 58 11.54 29.85 1.64
N SER A 59 10.81 29.27 2.59
CA SER A 59 11.41 28.74 3.83
C SER A 59 11.24 27.23 4.01
N ILE A 60 10.04 26.70 3.78
CA ILE A 60 9.67 25.32 4.16
C ILE A 60 9.67 24.40 2.92
N LEU A 61 9.00 24.83 1.84
CA LEU A 61 8.84 24.03 0.63
C LEU A 61 10.16 23.70 -0.05
N PRO A 62 11.15 24.60 -0.21
CA PRO A 62 12.39 24.25 -0.91
C PRO A 62 13.16 23.12 -0.24
N VAL A 63 13.33 23.21 1.08
CA VAL A 63 14.05 22.20 1.86
C VAL A 63 13.30 20.87 1.87
N ALA A 64 12.00 20.89 2.18
CA ALA A 64 11.20 19.68 2.23
C ALA A 64 11.08 19.00 0.86
N LEU A 65 10.96 19.79 -0.22
CA LEU A 65 10.92 19.29 -1.59
C LEU A 65 12.26 18.64 -1.98
N ILE A 66 13.38 19.29 -1.68
CA ILE A 66 14.73 18.75 -1.97
C ILE A 66 14.94 17.45 -1.20
N ASP A 67 14.70 17.43 0.11
CA ASP A 67 14.86 16.23 0.95
C ASP A 67 13.95 15.10 0.45
N THR A 68 12.71 15.41 0.06
CA THR A 68 11.79 14.43 -0.54
C THR A 68 12.30 13.90 -1.87
N VAL A 69 12.77 14.76 -2.78
CA VAL A 69 13.28 14.34 -4.09
C VAL A 69 14.54 13.48 -3.93
N ILE A 70 15.47 13.85 -3.05
CA ILE A 70 16.67 13.04 -2.75
C ILE A 70 16.26 11.67 -2.21
N LEU A 71 15.32 11.63 -1.26
CA LEU A 71 14.81 10.38 -0.70
C LEU A 71 14.18 9.50 -1.79
N LEU A 72 13.29 10.07 -2.61
CA LEU A 72 12.62 9.33 -3.69
C LEU A 72 13.61 8.80 -4.73
N LEU A 73 14.59 9.59 -5.16
CA LEU A 73 15.61 9.14 -6.10
C LEU A 73 16.46 8.01 -5.50
N GLY A 74 16.89 8.17 -4.25
CA GLY A 74 17.66 7.16 -3.55
C GLY A 74 16.90 5.85 -3.38
N VAL A 75 15.69 5.88 -2.83
CA VAL A 75 14.84 4.70 -2.65
C VAL A 75 14.49 4.08 -4.00
N GLY A 76 14.18 4.89 -5.02
CA GLY A 76 13.91 4.42 -6.37
C GLY A 76 15.07 3.64 -6.97
N VAL A 77 16.31 4.10 -6.79
CA VAL A 77 17.51 3.40 -7.25
C VAL A 77 17.70 2.08 -6.48
N VAL A 78 17.65 2.12 -5.15
CA VAL A 78 17.88 0.92 -4.32
C VAL A 78 16.83 -0.15 -4.62
N THR A 79 15.55 0.22 -4.64
CA THR A 79 14.45 -0.71 -4.94
C THR A 79 14.51 -1.25 -6.37
N ALA A 80 14.85 -0.41 -7.36
CA ALA A 80 15.05 -0.85 -8.74
C ALA A 80 16.15 -1.89 -8.86
N VAL A 81 17.31 -1.64 -8.22
CA VAL A 81 18.46 -2.53 -8.24
C VAL A 81 18.13 -3.83 -7.51
N LEU A 82 17.71 -3.78 -6.25
CA LEU A 82 17.41 -4.96 -5.44
C LEU A 82 16.27 -5.79 -6.06
N GLY A 83 15.16 -5.16 -6.41
CA GLY A 83 14.00 -5.87 -6.95
C GLY A 83 14.27 -6.51 -8.32
N THR A 84 14.99 -5.81 -9.21
CA THR A 84 15.32 -6.36 -10.54
C THR A 84 16.35 -7.46 -10.46
N THR A 85 17.40 -7.28 -9.66
CA THR A 85 18.49 -8.28 -9.54
C THR A 85 18.00 -9.55 -8.85
N THR A 86 17.24 -9.44 -7.76
CA THR A 86 16.64 -10.61 -7.09
C THR A 86 15.62 -11.32 -7.96
N ALA A 87 14.79 -10.58 -8.71
CA ALA A 87 13.86 -11.16 -9.69
C ALA A 87 14.60 -11.93 -10.79
N TRP A 88 15.69 -11.37 -11.33
CA TRP A 88 16.51 -12.07 -12.32
C TRP A 88 17.19 -13.30 -11.73
N LEU A 89 17.72 -13.20 -10.51
CA LEU A 89 18.43 -14.28 -9.83
C LEU A 89 17.56 -15.54 -9.69
N VAL A 90 16.33 -15.39 -9.19
CA VAL A 90 15.41 -16.52 -8.96
C VAL A 90 14.70 -17.01 -10.23
N THR A 91 14.77 -16.27 -11.34
CA THR A 91 14.18 -16.68 -12.63
C THR A 91 15.21 -17.28 -13.57
N ALA A 92 16.41 -16.71 -13.65
CA ALA A 92 17.42 -17.08 -14.63
C ALA A 92 18.33 -18.26 -14.23
N TYR A 93 18.44 -18.54 -12.92
CA TYR A 93 19.33 -19.57 -12.39
C TYR A 93 18.59 -20.59 -11.54
N ASP A 94 19.12 -21.81 -11.52
CA ASP A 94 18.65 -22.93 -10.71
C ASP A 94 19.73 -23.35 -9.73
N PHE A 95 19.46 -23.18 -8.43
CA PHE A 95 20.40 -23.43 -7.33
C PHE A 95 19.64 -23.87 -6.07
N PRO A 96 20.30 -24.55 -5.11
CA PRO A 96 19.66 -24.99 -3.87
C PRO A 96 19.05 -23.82 -3.08
N GLY A 97 17.84 -24.00 -2.54
CA GLY A 97 17.15 -22.94 -1.78
C GLY A 97 16.43 -21.88 -2.61
N ARG A 98 16.55 -21.90 -3.95
CA ARG A 98 15.85 -20.97 -4.87
C ARG A 98 14.35 -20.87 -4.59
N ARG A 99 13.67 -22.01 -4.38
CA ARG A 99 12.22 -22.05 -4.12
C ARG A 99 11.83 -21.33 -2.83
N VAL A 100 12.70 -21.34 -1.82
CA VAL A 100 12.49 -20.59 -0.58
C VAL A 100 12.62 -19.10 -0.86
N LEU A 101 13.67 -18.70 -1.60
CA LEU A 101 13.85 -17.29 -1.97
C LEU A 101 12.69 -16.74 -2.80
N GLU A 102 12.08 -17.53 -3.69
CA GLU A 102 10.98 -17.05 -4.56
C GLU A 102 9.85 -16.37 -3.77
N TRP A 103 9.46 -16.93 -2.62
CA TRP A 103 8.40 -16.37 -1.77
C TRP A 103 8.97 -15.55 -0.61
N ALA A 104 10.12 -15.92 -0.04
CA ALA A 104 10.70 -15.21 1.08
C ALA A 104 11.17 -13.78 0.71
N LEU A 105 11.47 -13.52 -0.57
CA LEU A 105 11.73 -12.18 -1.09
C LEU A 105 10.54 -11.23 -0.96
N LEU A 106 9.34 -11.72 -0.62
CA LEU A 106 8.14 -10.91 -0.36
C LEU A 106 7.98 -10.53 1.12
N LEU A 107 8.67 -11.21 2.03
CA LEU A 107 8.52 -11.02 3.47
C LEU A 107 8.78 -9.60 3.98
N PRO A 108 9.77 -8.84 3.45
CA PRO A 108 9.99 -7.47 3.90
C PRO A 108 8.77 -6.56 3.79
N LEU A 109 7.86 -6.83 2.85
CA LEU A 109 6.62 -6.07 2.67
C LEU A 109 5.67 -6.17 3.88
N ALA A 110 5.82 -7.22 4.70
CA ALA A 110 5.03 -7.44 5.90
C ALA A 110 5.43 -6.54 7.07
N VAL A 111 6.65 -6.00 7.08
CA VAL A 111 7.14 -5.19 8.20
C VAL A 111 6.93 -3.71 7.84
N PRO A 112 6.20 -2.95 8.66
CA PRO A 112 6.08 -1.51 8.45
C PRO A 112 7.44 -0.83 8.59
N THR A 113 7.68 0.15 7.74
CA THR A 113 8.93 0.91 7.62
C THR A 113 9.32 1.62 8.91
N TYR A 114 8.36 2.19 9.66
CA TYR A 114 8.63 2.81 10.95
C TYR A 114 9.13 1.81 12.01
N ILE A 115 8.61 0.58 12.02
CA ILE A 115 9.09 -0.49 12.90
C ILE A 115 10.55 -0.83 12.57
N ILE A 116 10.88 -0.86 11.28
CA ILE A 116 12.26 -1.13 10.82
C ILE A 116 13.20 0.00 11.22
N ALA A 117 12.78 1.25 11.10
CA ALA A 117 13.58 2.39 11.55
C ALA A 117 13.92 2.28 13.05
N TYR A 118 12.95 1.88 13.88
CA TYR A 118 13.15 1.72 15.32
C TYR A 118 14.09 0.55 15.63
N ALA A 119 13.85 -0.62 15.02
CA ALA A 119 14.71 -1.79 15.20
C ALA A 119 16.16 -1.52 14.78
N TYR A 120 16.37 -0.85 13.63
CA TYR A 120 17.71 -0.56 13.14
C TYR A 120 18.44 0.53 13.91
N LEU A 121 17.73 1.43 14.59
CA LEU A 121 18.36 2.38 15.49
C LEU A 121 19.14 1.65 16.59
N ASP A 122 18.53 0.65 17.20
CA ASP A 122 19.15 -0.18 18.24
C ASP A 122 20.20 -1.14 17.71
N ILE A 123 19.86 -1.87 16.65
CA ILE A 123 20.77 -2.87 16.05
C ILE A 123 22.09 -2.21 15.66
N LEU A 124 22.02 -1.00 15.05
CA LEU A 124 23.17 -0.23 14.61
C LEU A 124 23.60 0.84 15.61
N HIS A 125 23.03 0.89 16.81
CA HIS A 125 23.47 1.83 17.84
C HIS A 125 24.96 1.61 18.14
N PRO A 126 25.73 2.63 18.57
CA PRO A 126 27.12 2.41 18.95
C PRO A 126 27.30 1.30 19.98
N ILE A 127 26.42 1.15 20.97
CA ILE A 127 26.45 0.00 21.91
C ILE A 127 25.57 -1.19 21.48
N GLY A 128 25.01 -1.13 20.27
CA GLY A 128 24.14 -2.17 19.70
C GLY A 128 24.88 -3.43 19.28
N SER A 129 24.11 -4.47 18.93
CA SER A 129 24.62 -5.81 18.65
C SER A 129 25.58 -5.87 17.47
N VAL A 130 25.31 -5.13 16.38
CA VAL A 130 26.16 -5.15 15.18
C VAL A 130 27.47 -4.42 15.40
N GLN A 131 27.43 -3.17 15.90
CA GLN A 131 28.65 -2.42 16.17
C GLN A 131 29.47 -3.07 17.29
N GLY A 132 28.82 -3.65 18.31
CA GLY A 132 29.47 -4.42 19.37
C GLY A 132 30.21 -5.65 18.84
N ALA A 133 29.58 -6.44 17.96
CA ALA A 133 30.21 -7.59 17.33
C ALA A 133 31.40 -7.20 16.45
N ILE A 134 31.27 -6.13 15.66
CA ILE A 134 32.38 -5.62 14.84
C ILE A 134 33.55 -5.14 15.72
N ARG A 135 33.25 -4.41 16.80
CA ARG A 135 34.27 -3.97 17.76
C ARG A 135 35.00 -5.14 18.40
N TRP A 136 34.25 -6.15 18.85
CA TRP A 136 34.83 -7.37 19.43
C TRP A 136 35.74 -8.08 18.43
N LEU A 137 35.33 -8.21 17.16
CA LEU A 137 36.14 -8.82 16.10
C LEU A 137 37.42 -8.03 15.77
N LEU A 138 37.35 -6.70 15.85
CA LEU A 138 38.48 -5.81 15.54
C LEU A 138 39.38 -5.51 16.76
N GLY A 139 39.03 -6.02 17.95
CA GLY A 139 39.77 -5.76 19.18
C GLY A 139 39.58 -4.35 19.76
N TYR A 140 38.48 -3.66 19.43
CA TYR A 140 38.13 -2.37 20.00
C TYR A 140 37.29 -2.52 21.27
N GLU A 141 37.67 -1.82 22.33
CA GLU A 141 36.98 -1.90 23.63
C GLU A 141 35.90 -0.83 23.78
N THR A 142 36.08 0.33 23.15
CA THR A 142 35.17 1.47 23.33
C THR A 142 34.52 1.93 22.03
N PRO A 143 33.26 2.41 22.07
CA PRO A 143 32.61 3.02 20.91
C PRO A 143 33.31 4.27 20.35
N ARG A 144 34.26 4.85 21.10
CA ARG A 144 35.07 5.98 20.62
C ARG A 144 36.12 5.56 19.60
N GLN A 145 36.60 4.31 19.68
CA GLN A 145 37.60 3.77 18.76
C GLN A 145 37.00 3.35 17.41
N PHE A 146 35.74 2.92 17.42
CA PHE A 146 35.02 2.55 16.21
C PHE A 146 33.53 2.86 16.34
N ARG A 147 33.04 3.64 15.38
CA ARG A 147 31.63 4.01 15.23
C ARG A 147 31.26 4.07 13.75
N LEU A 148 30.19 3.37 13.37
CA LEU A 148 29.59 3.52 12.04
C LEU A 148 28.84 4.86 11.91
N PRO A 149 28.63 5.38 10.68
CA PRO A 149 27.80 6.55 10.45
C PRO A 149 26.41 6.42 11.10
N ASP A 150 25.85 7.54 11.54
CA ASP A 150 24.53 7.54 12.19
C ASP A 150 23.44 7.10 11.21
N ILE A 151 22.60 6.17 11.66
CA ILE A 151 21.45 5.68 10.90
C ILE A 151 20.35 6.74 10.78
N ARG A 152 20.29 7.70 11.73
CA ARG A 152 19.42 8.89 11.66
C ARG A 152 19.97 9.89 10.64
N SER A 153 19.89 9.51 9.37
CA SER A 153 20.39 10.26 8.23
C SER A 153 19.56 9.97 6.98
N MET A 154 19.66 10.85 5.98
CA MET A 154 19.06 10.64 4.65
C MET A 154 19.50 9.29 4.04
N THR A 155 20.79 8.95 4.15
CA THR A 155 21.32 7.68 3.64
C THR A 155 20.74 6.48 4.38
N GLY A 156 20.61 6.55 5.71
CA GLY A 156 19.96 5.51 6.50
C GLY A 156 18.51 5.30 6.09
N CYS A 157 17.76 6.39 5.90
CA CYS A 157 16.37 6.34 5.43
C CYS A 157 16.25 5.71 4.03
N ILE A 158 17.10 6.11 3.07
CA ILE A 158 17.14 5.54 1.71
C ILE A 158 17.38 4.02 1.75
N LEU A 159 18.37 3.58 2.53
CA LEU A 159 18.73 2.16 2.59
C LEU A 159 17.65 1.34 3.26
N LEU A 160 17.14 1.78 4.42
CA LEU A 160 16.11 1.06 5.17
C LEU A 160 14.82 0.94 4.35
N LEU A 161 14.31 2.05 3.80
CA LEU A 161 13.14 2.00 2.93
C LEU A 161 13.40 1.16 1.67
N GLY A 162 14.60 1.22 1.09
CA GLY A 162 14.99 0.42 -0.06
C GLY A 162 14.95 -1.10 0.20
N PHE A 163 15.45 -1.56 1.35
CA PHE A 163 15.42 -2.98 1.75
C PHE A 163 14.03 -3.49 2.10
N VAL A 164 13.08 -2.59 2.39
CA VAL A 164 11.70 -2.94 2.73
C VAL A 164 10.79 -2.89 1.51
N LEU A 165 10.98 -1.90 0.65
CA LEU A 165 10.08 -1.58 -0.46
C LEU A 165 10.50 -2.20 -1.80
N TYR A 166 11.67 -2.84 -1.89
CA TYR A 166 12.06 -3.56 -3.12
C TYR A 166 11.05 -4.63 -3.60
N PRO A 167 10.23 -5.28 -2.75
CA PRO A 167 9.24 -6.26 -3.21
C PRO A 167 8.26 -5.68 -4.24
N TYR A 168 7.94 -4.38 -4.16
CA TYR A 168 7.11 -3.68 -5.16
C TYR A 168 7.71 -3.71 -6.56
N VAL A 169 9.03 -3.75 -6.69
CA VAL A 169 9.75 -3.93 -7.96
C VAL A 169 9.90 -5.41 -8.31
N TYR A 170 10.23 -6.25 -7.34
CA TYR A 170 10.45 -7.68 -7.52
C TYR A 170 9.25 -8.38 -8.17
N ILE A 171 8.03 -8.16 -7.65
CA ILE A 171 6.81 -8.84 -8.11
C ILE A 171 6.55 -8.64 -9.62
N PRO A 172 6.34 -7.40 -10.11
CA PRO A 172 6.04 -7.17 -11.53
C PRO A 172 7.22 -7.53 -12.43
N THR A 173 8.46 -7.31 -11.97
CA THR A 173 9.67 -7.63 -12.75
C THR A 173 9.84 -9.13 -12.93
N ARG A 174 9.61 -9.91 -11.88
CA ARG A 174 9.63 -11.39 -11.93
C ARG A 174 8.53 -11.92 -12.84
N ALA A 175 7.31 -11.40 -12.73
CA ALA A 175 6.21 -11.77 -13.62
C ALA A 175 6.57 -11.53 -15.09
N MET A 176 7.24 -10.42 -15.39
CA MET A 176 7.72 -10.09 -16.74
C MET A 176 8.78 -11.08 -17.25
N PHE A 177 9.78 -11.41 -16.43
CA PHE A 177 10.81 -12.37 -16.81
C PHE A 177 10.24 -13.76 -17.08
N LEU A 178 9.26 -14.21 -16.29
CA LEU A 178 8.59 -15.50 -16.47
C LEU A 178 7.73 -15.55 -17.73
N THR A 179 7.10 -14.44 -18.12
CA THR A 179 6.08 -14.42 -19.19
C THR A 179 6.60 -13.96 -20.54
N GLN A 180 7.64 -13.14 -20.64
CA GLN A 180 8.01 -12.50 -21.93
C GLN A 180 9.39 -12.87 -22.49
N SER A 181 10.27 -13.51 -21.70
CA SER A 181 11.68 -13.59 -22.10
C SER A 181 12.10 -14.87 -22.84
N GLY A 182 11.36 -15.98 -22.78
CA GLY A 182 11.86 -17.28 -23.26
C GLY A 182 12.32 -17.28 -24.72
N ASN A 183 11.44 -16.94 -25.66
CA ASN A 183 11.75 -17.01 -27.10
C ASN A 183 12.85 -16.02 -27.53
N LEU A 184 12.86 -14.80 -26.99
CA LEU A 184 13.87 -13.78 -27.30
C LEU A 184 15.22 -14.09 -26.66
N VAL A 185 15.20 -14.67 -25.46
CA VAL A 185 16.42 -15.14 -24.77
C VAL A 185 17.03 -16.32 -25.49
N ASP A 186 16.22 -17.28 -25.96
CA ASP A 186 16.72 -18.42 -26.72
C ASP A 186 17.25 -18.01 -28.10
N ALA A 187 16.58 -17.09 -28.80
CA ALA A 187 17.11 -16.50 -30.04
C ALA A 187 18.47 -15.80 -29.82
N ALA A 188 18.60 -15.02 -28.75
CA ALA A 188 19.87 -14.37 -28.39
C ALA A 188 20.97 -15.40 -28.06
N ARG A 189 20.62 -16.53 -27.43
CA ARG A 189 21.58 -17.63 -27.17
C ARG A 189 22.05 -18.27 -28.47
N THR A 190 21.16 -18.50 -29.45
CA THR A 190 21.53 -19.03 -30.77
C THR A 190 22.48 -18.10 -31.52
N LEU A 191 22.38 -16.78 -31.31
CA LEU A 191 23.30 -15.77 -31.83
C LEU A 191 24.62 -15.66 -31.03
N GLY A 192 24.90 -16.59 -30.12
CA GLY A 192 26.16 -16.62 -29.35
C GLY A 192 26.26 -15.57 -28.23
N VAL A 193 25.15 -14.91 -27.87
CA VAL A 193 25.17 -13.87 -26.83
C VAL A 193 25.31 -14.50 -25.44
N SER A 194 26.31 -14.05 -24.67
CA SER A 194 26.53 -14.51 -23.30
C SER A 194 25.36 -14.14 -22.37
N ARG A 195 25.10 -14.93 -21.32
CA ARG A 195 24.00 -14.67 -20.37
C ARG A 195 24.03 -13.28 -19.72
N ARG A 196 25.23 -12.76 -19.43
CA ARG A 196 25.39 -11.39 -18.91
C ARG A 196 24.93 -10.37 -19.94
N ALA A 197 25.30 -10.56 -21.21
CA ALA A 197 24.85 -9.70 -22.29
C ALA A 197 23.35 -9.84 -22.57
N ILE A 198 22.77 -11.05 -22.44
CA ILE A 198 21.32 -11.28 -22.52
C ILE A 198 20.57 -10.46 -21.46
N PHE A 199 21.06 -10.42 -20.21
CA PHE A 199 20.45 -9.60 -19.17
C PHE A 199 20.40 -8.13 -19.58
N TRP A 200 21.54 -7.53 -19.94
CA TRP A 200 21.62 -6.10 -20.23
C TRP A 200 20.98 -5.70 -21.56
N ARG A 201 21.03 -6.56 -22.59
CA ARG A 201 20.58 -6.23 -23.96
C ARG A 201 19.16 -6.69 -24.27
N VAL A 202 18.64 -7.72 -23.57
CA VAL A 202 17.33 -8.32 -23.87
C VAL A 202 16.41 -8.25 -22.66
N ALA A 203 16.77 -8.92 -21.55
CA ALA A 203 15.86 -9.08 -20.43
C ALA A 203 15.54 -7.75 -19.73
N LEU A 204 16.57 -6.96 -19.38
CA LEU A 204 16.39 -5.70 -18.67
C LEU A 204 15.61 -4.67 -19.51
N PRO A 205 15.94 -4.41 -20.79
CA PRO A 205 15.14 -3.51 -21.64
C PRO A 205 13.66 -3.88 -21.74
N LEU A 206 13.35 -5.18 -21.87
CA LEU A 206 11.97 -5.68 -21.89
C LEU A 206 11.28 -5.51 -20.52
N ALA A 207 12.03 -5.64 -19.42
CA ALA A 207 11.51 -5.47 -18.07
C ALA A 207 11.37 -4.01 -17.62
N ARG A 208 11.98 -3.02 -18.31
CA ARG A 208 11.94 -1.60 -17.92
C ARG A 208 10.54 -1.08 -17.57
N PRO A 209 9.47 -1.38 -18.33
CA PRO A 209 8.13 -0.95 -17.96
C PRO A 209 7.65 -1.55 -16.63
N ALA A 210 7.96 -2.83 -16.37
CA ALA A 210 7.62 -3.50 -15.11
C ALA A 210 8.38 -2.91 -13.92
N VAL A 211 9.69 -2.63 -14.13
CA VAL A 211 10.53 -1.97 -13.15
C VAL A 211 10.00 -0.58 -12.82
N ALA A 212 9.66 0.23 -13.84
CA ALA A 212 9.12 1.58 -13.64
C ALA A 212 7.79 1.58 -12.85
N ILE A 213 6.90 0.62 -13.12
CA ILE A 213 5.66 0.44 -12.35
C ILE A 213 5.97 0.12 -10.89
N GLY A 214 6.86 -0.83 -10.64
CA GLY A 214 7.24 -1.22 -9.28
C GLY A 214 7.93 -0.11 -8.50
N VAL A 215 8.80 0.65 -9.17
CA VAL A 215 9.45 1.83 -8.58
C VAL A 215 8.40 2.87 -8.22
N ALA A 216 7.48 3.21 -9.14
CA ALA A 216 6.44 4.19 -8.84
C ALA A 216 5.57 3.80 -7.62
N LEU A 217 5.24 2.51 -7.48
CA LEU A 217 4.53 2.00 -6.30
C LEU A 217 5.36 2.15 -5.02
N ALA A 218 6.65 1.79 -5.04
CA ALA A 218 7.56 1.97 -3.91
C ALA A 218 7.72 3.47 -3.53
N LEU A 219 7.76 4.36 -4.51
CA LEU A 219 7.86 5.80 -4.28
C LEU A 219 6.57 6.38 -3.68
N MET A 220 5.39 5.88 -4.05
CA MET A 220 4.13 6.28 -3.42
C MET A 220 4.08 5.84 -1.95
N GLU A 221 4.58 4.66 -1.61
CA GLU A 221 4.72 4.24 -0.21
C GLU A 221 5.77 5.07 0.54
N THR A 222 6.87 5.44 -0.11
CA THR A 222 7.89 6.33 0.47
C THR A 222 7.31 7.71 0.78
N LEU A 223 6.48 8.27 -0.11
CA LEU A 223 5.76 9.52 0.15
C LEU A 223 4.72 9.40 1.26
N ASN A 224 4.17 8.21 1.48
CA ASN A 224 3.22 7.98 2.55
C ASN A 224 3.89 7.91 3.94
N ASP A 225 5.18 7.60 4.00
CA ASP A 225 5.87 7.35 5.25
C ASP A 225 6.11 8.63 6.07
N VAL A 226 5.49 8.69 7.25
CA VAL A 226 5.80 9.67 8.29
C VAL A 226 6.75 9.07 9.32
N GLY A 227 6.44 7.89 9.83
CA GLY A 227 7.10 7.36 11.02
C GLY A 227 8.60 7.08 10.84
N ALA A 228 9.01 6.44 9.75
CA ALA A 228 10.43 6.17 9.51
C ALA A 228 11.17 7.46 9.13
N ALA A 229 10.59 8.27 8.24
CA ALA A 229 11.19 9.51 7.77
C ALA A 229 11.44 10.51 8.92
N GLU A 230 10.42 10.77 9.75
CA GLU A 230 10.53 11.65 10.90
C GLU A 230 11.55 11.14 11.91
N PHE A 231 11.47 9.85 12.26
CA PHE A 231 12.34 9.26 13.26
C PHE A 231 13.82 9.29 12.86
N LEU A 232 14.11 9.01 11.58
CA LEU A 232 15.46 9.08 11.01
C LEU A 232 15.92 10.52 10.72
N GLY A 233 15.10 11.53 11.03
CA GLY A 233 15.45 12.95 10.91
C GLY A 233 15.38 13.50 9.49
N VAL A 234 14.63 12.85 8.59
CA VAL A 234 14.45 13.28 7.21
C VAL A 234 13.20 14.15 7.07
N ARG A 235 13.38 15.39 6.64
CA ARG A 235 12.30 16.40 6.53
C ARG A 235 11.56 16.26 5.20
N THR A 236 10.81 15.17 5.03
CA THR A 236 9.98 15.02 3.83
C THR A 236 8.82 16.02 3.82
N MET A 237 8.19 16.20 2.66
CA MET A 237 6.95 16.96 2.53
C MET A 237 5.86 16.40 3.47
N THR A 238 5.79 15.09 3.63
CA THR A 238 4.82 14.41 4.50
C THR A 238 5.09 14.69 5.98
N VAL A 239 6.36 14.67 6.41
CA VAL A 239 6.76 15.10 7.77
C VAL A 239 6.52 16.61 7.96
N SER A 240 6.70 17.41 6.92
CA SER A 240 6.43 18.85 6.97
C SER A 240 4.94 19.16 7.15
N ILE A 241 4.04 18.37 6.54
CA ILE A 241 2.58 18.44 6.80
C ILE A 241 2.29 18.14 8.27
N TYR A 242 2.84 17.04 8.79
CA TYR A 242 2.65 16.63 10.19
C TYR A 242 3.12 17.71 11.17
N THR A 243 4.37 18.18 11.03
CA THR A 243 4.95 19.20 11.93
C THR A 243 4.27 20.56 11.82
N THR A 244 3.85 20.98 10.61
CA THR A 244 3.12 22.26 10.44
C THR A 244 1.76 22.22 11.12
N TRP A 245 1.04 21.10 11.01
CA TRP A 245 -0.24 20.96 11.68
C TRP A 245 -0.07 20.76 13.20
N ILE A 246 0.69 19.76 13.64
CA ILE A 246 0.73 19.34 15.04
C ILE A 246 1.64 20.24 15.89
N THR A 247 2.83 20.58 15.39
CA THR A 247 3.81 21.34 16.17
C THR A 247 3.58 22.85 16.07
N ARG A 248 3.13 23.34 14.90
CA ARG A 248 2.89 24.78 14.67
C ARG A 248 1.42 25.20 14.73
N THR A 249 0.51 24.25 14.91
CA THR A 249 -0.95 24.50 15.02
C THR A 249 -1.51 25.23 13.78
N ASP A 250 -0.92 25.00 12.61
CA ASP A 250 -1.28 25.67 11.35
C ASP A 250 -1.89 24.67 10.35
N LEU A 251 -3.20 24.45 10.49
CA LEU A 251 -3.96 23.56 9.61
C LEU A 251 -4.08 24.08 8.17
N PRO A 252 -4.33 25.38 7.91
CA PRO A 252 -4.30 25.93 6.56
C PRO A 252 -2.92 25.76 5.89
N GLY A 253 -1.83 26.07 6.58
CA GLY A 253 -0.47 25.89 6.06
C GLY A 253 -0.15 24.42 5.76
N ALA A 254 -0.52 23.50 6.65
CA ALA A 254 -0.39 22.07 6.40
C ALA A 254 -1.20 21.61 5.18
N SER A 255 -2.41 22.16 4.98
CA SER A 255 -3.26 21.88 3.81
C SER A 255 -2.62 22.36 2.51
N GLN A 256 -1.93 23.51 2.53
CA GLN A 256 -1.19 24.04 1.38
C GLN A 256 -0.01 23.14 0.99
N ILE A 257 0.78 22.68 1.98
CA ILE A 257 1.87 21.72 1.74
C ILE A 257 1.31 20.38 1.20
N ALA A 258 0.17 19.93 1.73
CA ALA A 258 -0.52 18.72 1.29
C ALA A 258 -0.99 18.81 -0.17
N LEU A 259 -1.50 19.96 -0.62
CA LEU A 259 -1.82 20.18 -2.03
C LEU A 259 -0.58 20.13 -2.93
N ALA A 260 0.54 20.72 -2.50
CA ALA A 260 1.80 20.65 -3.24
C ALA A 260 2.30 19.20 -3.35
N LEU A 261 2.20 18.43 -2.27
CA LEU A 261 2.52 16.99 -2.27
C LEU A 261 1.59 16.20 -3.21
N LEU A 262 0.30 16.55 -3.27
CA LEU A 262 -0.65 15.89 -4.18
C LEU A 262 -0.27 16.10 -5.66
N LEU A 263 0.35 17.22 -6.03
CA LEU A 263 0.88 17.42 -7.39
C LEU A 263 2.01 16.44 -7.72
N ILE A 264 2.91 16.18 -6.77
CA ILE A 264 4.00 15.20 -6.91
C ILE A 264 3.42 13.79 -7.08
N VAL A 265 2.43 13.45 -6.25
CA VAL A 265 1.70 12.18 -6.33
C VAL A 265 1.03 12.01 -7.69
N VAL A 266 0.33 13.03 -8.19
CA VAL A 266 -0.31 13.00 -9.51
C VAL A 266 0.73 12.81 -10.62
N ALA A 267 1.89 13.45 -10.52
CA ALA A 267 2.99 13.26 -11.46
C ALA A 267 3.52 11.80 -11.43
N LEU A 268 3.73 11.21 -10.25
CA LEU A 268 4.14 9.82 -10.11
C LEU A 268 3.10 8.84 -10.69
N VAL A 269 1.81 9.06 -10.41
CA VAL A 269 0.72 8.27 -10.99
C VAL A 269 0.67 8.40 -12.51
N ALA A 270 0.93 9.59 -13.05
CA ALA A 270 0.98 9.79 -14.50
C ALA A 270 2.15 9.00 -15.14
N VAL A 271 3.33 9.02 -14.52
CA VAL A 271 4.50 8.22 -14.93
C VAL A 271 4.20 6.73 -14.87
N GLU A 272 3.60 6.26 -13.77
CA GLU A 272 3.17 4.87 -13.59
C GLU A 272 2.22 4.42 -14.70
N ARG A 273 1.21 5.23 -15.00
CA ARG A 273 0.20 4.92 -16.02
C ARG A 273 0.81 4.89 -17.41
N TRP A 274 1.72 5.81 -17.71
CA TRP A 274 2.45 5.83 -18.97
C TRP A 274 3.31 4.58 -19.13
N ALA A 275 3.99 4.13 -18.06
CA ALA A 275 4.76 2.88 -18.07
C ALA A 275 3.86 1.66 -18.32
N ARG A 276 2.68 1.57 -17.69
CA ARG A 276 1.71 0.47 -17.92
C ARG A 276 1.23 0.37 -19.36
N ARG A 277 1.01 1.50 -20.04
CA ARG A 277 0.58 1.47 -21.46
C ARG A 277 1.56 0.73 -22.35
N LYS A 278 2.86 0.90 -22.11
CA LYS A 278 3.92 0.23 -22.88
C LYS A 278 3.98 -1.28 -22.66
N GLN A 279 3.58 -1.78 -21.49
CA GLN A 279 3.50 -3.23 -21.24
C GLN A 279 2.42 -3.91 -22.11
N ARG A 280 1.30 -3.24 -22.34
CA ARG A 280 0.15 -3.80 -23.05
C ARG A 280 0.47 -4.17 -24.51
N TYR A 281 1.39 -3.44 -25.13
CA TYR A 281 1.88 -3.71 -26.49
C TYR A 281 2.78 -4.97 -26.58
N ALA A 282 3.35 -5.43 -25.47
CA ALA A 282 4.25 -6.60 -25.44
C ALA A 282 3.53 -7.93 -25.13
N THR A 283 2.25 -7.88 -24.70
CA THR A 283 1.47 -9.04 -24.23
C THR A 283 0.76 -9.85 -25.32
N ASP A 284 0.79 -9.46 -26.59
CA ASP A 284 0.02 -10.12 -27.66
C ASP A 284 0.64 -11.43 -28.21
N ALA A 285 1.78 -11.87 -27.67
CA ALA A 285 2.38 -13.16 -28.04
C ALA A 285 1.71 -14.33 -27.29
N ARG A 286 0.57 -14.81 -27.79
CA ARG A 286 -0.30 -15.83 -27.14
C ARG A 286 0.31 -17.21 -26.84
N ARG A 287 1.63 -17.42 -26.98
CA ARG A 287 2.36 -18.65 -26.60
C ARG A 287 3.83 -18.38 -26.27
N SER A 288 4.10 -17.53 -25.29
CA SER A 288 5.47 -17.37 -24.78
C SER A 288 5.81 -18.56 -23.87
N ARG A 289 6.84 -19.34 -24.23
CA ARG A 289 7.46 -20.31 -23.31
C ARG A 289 8.19 -19.54 -22.21
N GLY A 290 8.04 -19.99 -20.97
CA GLY A 290 8.76 -19.41 -19.84
C GLY A 290 10.28 -19.58 -19.97
N LEU A 291 11.03 -18.69 -19.34
CA LEU A 291 12.50 -18.77 -19.35
C LEU A 291 12.98 -20.05 -18.64
N THR A 292 13.84 -20.81 -19.31
CA THR A 292 14.49 -22.00 -18.74
C THR A 292 15.65 -21.59 -17.81
N PRO A 293 15.56 -21.89 -16.50
CA PRO A 293 16.62 -21.56 -15.54
C PRO A 293 17.90 -22.36 -15.83
N ALA A 294 19.07 -21.72 -15.73
CA ALA A 294 20.34 -22.42 -15.85
C ALA A 294 20.73 -23.10 -14.54
N LYS A 295 21.05 -24.39 -14.60
CA LYS A 295 21.78 -25.07 -13.53
C LYS A 295 23.16 -24.43 -13.36
N VAL A 296 23.55 -24.16 -12.12
CA VAL A 296 24.86 -23.60 -11.77
C VAL A 296 25.63 -24.53 -10.84
N PRO A 297 26.98 -24.47 -10.84
CA PRO A 297 27.80 -25.20 -9.87
C PRO A 297 27.45 -24.83 -8.43
N ALA A 298 27.68 -25.74 -7.48
CA ALA A 298 27.28 -25.58 -6.08
C ALA A 298 27.80 -24.29 -5.43
N LEU A 299 29.08 -23.95 -5.60
CA LEU A 299 29.67 -22.73 -5.04
C LEU A 299 29.00 -21.46 -5.59
N LYS A 300 28.75 -21.42 -6.90
CA LYS A 300 28.02 -20.31 -7.53
C LYS A 300 26.56 -20.28 -7.06
N GLY A 301 25.95 -21.44 -6.88
CA GLY A 301 24.61 -21.58 -6.32
C GLY A 301 24.51 -21.02 -4.89
N LEU A 302 25.51 -21.28 -4.05
CA LEU A 302 25.60 -20.73 -2.70
C LEU A 302 25.75 -19.20 -2.73
N LEU A 303 26.63 -18.65 -3.58
CA LEU A 303 26.77 -17.20 -3.73
C LEU A 303 25.47 -16.52 -4.19
N LEU A 304 24.75 -17.14 -5.13
CA LEU A 304 23.43 -16.65 -5.55
C LEU A 304 22.39 -16.75 -4.42
N PHE A 305 22.41 -17.83 -3.65
CA PHE A 305 21.54 -17.97 -2.49
C PHE A 305 21.80 -16.87 -1.46
N VAL A 306 23.06 -16.65 -1.10
CA VAL A 306 23.46 -15.58 -0.17
C VAL A 306 23.06 -14.21 -0.70
N ALA A 307 23.34 -13.92 -1.98
CA ALA A 307 22.96 -12.65 -2.60
C ALA A 307 21.44 -12.39 -2.58
N GLY A 308 20.63 -13.44 -2.79
CA GLY A 308 19.17 -13.34 -2.68
C GLY A 308 18.66 -13.30 -1.24
N ALA A 309 19.42 -13.85 -0.29
CA ALA A 309 19.07 -13.84 1.13
C ALA A 309 19.37 -12.50 1.82
N VAL A 310 20.36 -11.73 1.36
CA VAL A 310 20.76 -10.44 1.97
C VAL A 310 19.57 -9.46 2.11
N PRO A 311 18.75 -9.19 1.07
CA PRO A 311 17.61 -8.29 1.22
C PRO A 311 16.55 -8.80 2.20
N ILE A 312 16.39 -10.11 2.32
CA ILE A 312 15.45 -10.74 3.26
C ILE A 312 15.99 -10.63 4.69
N LEU A 313 17.30 -10.87 4.86
CA LEU A 313 17.98 -10.75 6.13
C LEU A 313 17.81 -9.33 6.67
N LEU A 314 18.10 -8.34 5.84
CA LEU A 314 18.07 -6.94 6.24
C LEU A 314 16.64 -6.39 6.34
N GLY A 315 15.77 -6.69 5.38
CA GLY A 315 14.40 -6.17 5.32
C GLY A 315 13.40 -6.89 6.23
N PHE A 316 13.73 -8.07 6.77
CA PHE A 316 12.77 -8.87 7.55
C PHE A 316 13.40 -9.62 8.73
N ILE A 317 14.41 -10.47 8.50
CA ILE A 317 14.88 -11.41 9.54
C ILE A 317 15.53 -10.67 10.71
N ALA A 318 16.44 -9.73 10.44
CA ALA A 318 17.11 -8.95 11.47
C ALA A 318 16.12 -8.15 12.35
N PRO A 319 15.20 -7.33 11.78
CA PRO A 319 14.21 -6.64 12.61
C PRO A 319 13.25 -7.59 13.32
N ALA A 320 12.78 -8.66 12.68
CA ALA A 320 11.88 -9.63 13.32
C ALA A 320 12.55 -10.34 14.51
N LEU A 321 13.83 -10.71 14.38
CA LEU A 321 14.61 -11.31 15.46
C LEU A 321 14.78 -10.34 16.62
N TYR A 322 15.18 -9.09 16.33
CA TYR A 322 15.30 -8.04 17.34
C TYR A 322 13.97 -7.82 18.08
N LEU A 323 12.86 -7.68 17.36
CA LEU A 323 11.53 -7.50 17.97
C LEU A 323 11.13 -8.71 18.82
N THR A 324 11.45 -9.92 18.39
CA THR A 324 11.19 -11.13 19.17
C THR A 324 11.99 -11.13 20.48
N THR A 325 13.27 -10.73 20.42
CA THR A 325 14.11 -10.65 21.62
C THR A 325 13.66 -9.55 22.58
N GLU A 326 13.30 -8.36 22.07
CA GLU A 326 12.84 -7.26 22.92
C GLU A 326 11.44 -7.52 23.48
N ALA A 327 10.53 -8.10 22.70
CA ALA A 327 9.21 -8.52 23.19
C ALA A 327 9.34 -9.54 24.33
N TRP A 328 10.28 -10.48 24.21
CA TRP A 328 10.53 -11.47 25.26
C TRP A 328 11.10 -10.84 26.53
N LYS A 329 12.11 -9.97 26.41
CA LYS A 329 12.67 -9.21 27.54
C LYS A 329 11.60 -8.36 28.23
N ARG A 330 10.79 -7.64 27.44
CA ARG A 330 9.69 -6.80 27.94
C ARG A 330 8.64 -7.60 28.68
N TYR A 331 8.30 -8.80 28.18
CA TYR A 331 7.39 -9.72 28.86
C TYR A 331 7.98 -10.25 30.17
N GLN A 332 9.26 -10.63 30.21
CA GLN A 332 9.91 -11.07 31.45
C GLN A 332 10.01 -9.96 32.49
N PHE A 333 10.31 -8.74 32.06
CA PHE A 333 10.50 -7.59 32.95
C PHE A 333 9.20 -7.10 33.58
N ALA A 334 8.13 -6.94 32.79
CA ALA A 334 6.90 -6.28 33.24
C ALA A 334 5.60 -6.95 32.74
N GLY A 335 5.67 -8.19 32.26
CA GLY A 335 4.49 -8.94 31.81
C GLY A 335 3.76 -8.30 30.63
N LEU A 336 2.50 -8.68 30.43
CA LEU A 336 1.61 -8.04 29.46
C LEU A 336 0.99 -6.80 30.08
N SER A 337 1.05 -5.67 29.36
CA SER A 337 0.37 -4.45 29.76
C SER A 337 -1.15 -4.65 29.76
N SER A 338 -1.84 -4.11 30.77
CA SER A 338 -3.31 -4.09 30.81
C SER A 338 -3.93 -3.29 29.64
N ARG A 339 -3.17 -2.36 29.05
CA ARG A 339 -3.59 -1.56 27.88
C ARG A 339 -3.52 -2.34 26.57
N LEU A 340 -2.70 -3.39 26.49
CA LEU A 340 -2.44 -4.13 25.26
C LEU A 340 -3.73 -4.73 24.67
N VAL A 341 -4.65 -5.19 25.52
CA VAL A 341 -5.94 -5.73 25.07
C VAL A 341 -6.81 -4.63 24.46
N GLY A 342 -6.85 -3.45 25.07
CA GLY A 342 -7.59 -2.29 24.53
C GLY A 342 -7.03 -1.82 23.19
N GLU A 343 -5.70 -1.79 23.06
CA GLU A 343 -5.00 -1.48 21.80
C GLU A 343 -5.28 -2.53 20.72
N ALA A 344 -5.29 -3.81 21.08
CA ALA A 344 -5.62 -4.91 20.19
C ALA A 344 -7.06 -4.80 19.67
N ILE A 345 -8.02 -4.56 20.56
CA ILE A 345 -9.43 -4.40 20.21
C ILE A 345 -9.60 -3.19 19.29
N SER A 346 -8.99 -2.05 19.63
CA SER A 346 -9.08 -0.84 18.81
C SER A 346 -8.49 -1.05 17.41
N THR A 347 -7.32 -1.69 17.33
CA THR A 347 -6.65 -2.02 16.07
C THR A 347 -7.51 -2.95 15.21
N LEU A 348 -8.03 -4.04 15.80
CA LEU A 348 -8.86 -5.01 15.10
C LEU A 348 -10.20 -4.42 14.67
N THR A 349 -10.89 -3.68 15.54
CA THR A 349 -12.19 -3.07 15.23
C THR A 349 -12.05 -2.06 14.10
N ILE A 350 -11.06 -1.17 14.14
CA ILE A 350 -10.82 -0.19 13.06
C ILE A 350 -10.49 -0.92 11.75
N ALA A 351 -9.58 -1.90 11.77
CA ALA A 351 -9.18 -2.63 10.58
C ALA A 351 -10.34 -3.44 9.97
N ILE A 352 -11.16 -4.11 10.78
CA ILE A 352 -12.33 -4.87 10.32
C ILE A 352 -13.37 -3.92 9.71
N LEU A 353 -13.73 -2.83 10.41
CA LEU A 353 -14.72 -1.89 9.92
C LEU A 353 -14.28 -1.21 8.61
N ALA A 354 -13.02 -0.76 8.54
CA ALA A 354 -12.45 -0.20 7.33
C ALA A 354 -12.42 -1.22 6.18
N THR A 355 -12.07 -2.48 6.46
CA THR A 355 -12.07 -3.55 5.44
C THR A 355 -13.48 -3.81 4.91
N VAL A 356 -14.47 -3.96 5.79
CA VAL A 356 -15.86 -4.20 5.39
C VAL A 356 -16.39 -3.03 4.57
N ALA A 357 -16.16 -1.79 4.99
CA ALA A 357 -16.55 -0.60 4.25
C ALA A 357 -15.88 -0.56 2.87
N THR A 358 -14.56 -0.74 2.83
CA THR A 358 -13.77 -0.72 1.58
C THR A 358 -14.23 -1.79 0.60
N ILE A 359 -14.45 -3.03 1.05
CA ILE A 359 -14.90 -4.13 0.20
C ILE A 359 -16.31 -3.89 -0.32
N SER A 360 -17.20 -3.38 0.53
CA SER A 360 -18.58 -3.07 0.13
C SER A 360 -18.63 -1.99 -0.94
N LEU A 361 -17.88 -0.90 -0.75
CA LEU A 361 -17.81 0.19 -1.73
C LEU A 361 -17.06 -0.24 -3.00
N GLY A 362 -16.01 -1.04 -2.88
CA GLY A 362 -15.26 -1.57 -4.01
C GLY A 362 -16.11 -2.50 -4.88
N LEU A 363 -16.95 -3.34 -4.27
CA LEU A 363 -17.94 -4.17 -4.97
C LEU A 363 -18.90 -3.31 -5.80
N VAL A 364 -19.42 -2.21 -5.22
CA VAL A 364 -20.33 -1.30 -5.92
C VAL A 364 -19.67 -0.73 -7.19
N VAL A 365 -18.45 -0.20 -7.05
CA VAL A 365 -17.75 0.45 -8.17
C VAL A 365 -17.34 -0.58 -9.24
N ALA A 366 -16.78 -1.73 -8.83
CA ALA A 366 -16.36 -2.79 -9.74
C ALA A 366 -17.54 -3.47 -10.45
N TYR A 367 -18.69 -3.59 -9.78
CA TYR A 367 -19.88 -4.15 -10.43
C TYR A 367 -20.54 -3.15 -11.37
N ALA A 368 -20.53 -1.85 -11.05
CA ALA A 368 -21.02 -0.80 -11.95
C ALA A 368 -20.25 -0.75 -13.28
N THR A 369 -18.92 -0.96 -13.26
CA THR A 369 -18.11 -1.03 -14.49
C THR A 369 -18.43 -2.25 -15.34
N ARG A 370 -18.71 -3.41 -14.72
CA ARG A 370 -19.17 -4.61 -15.45
C ARG A 370 -20.55 -4.39 -16.09
N LEU A 371 -21.50 -3.82 -15.37
CA LEU A 371 -22.88 -3.66 -15.85
C LEU A 371 -22.99 -2.63 -16.99
N ARG A 372 -22.19 -1.56 -16.94
CA ARG A 372 -22.21 -0.48 -17.94
C ARG A 372 -20.78 -0.16 -18.37
N PRO A 373 -20.15 -1.00 -19.20
CA PRO A 373 -18.82 -0.71 -19.73
C PRO A 373 -18.90 0.57 -20.58
N GLY A 374 -18.07 1.55 -20.27
CA GLY A 374 -18.09 2.84 -20.95
C GLY A 374 -17.20 3.88 -20.30
N ARG A 375 -17.18 5.08 -20.87
CA ARG A 375 -16.37 6.20 -20.35
C ARG A 375 -16.80 6.63 -18.95
N THR A 376 -18.10 6.71 -18.69
CA THR A 376 -18.64 7.18 -17.40
C THR A 376 -18.23 6.27 -16.25
N SER A 377 -18.47 4.96 -16.35
CA SER A 377 -18.11 4.00 -15.31
C SER A 377 -16.58 3.91 -15.13
N ALA A 378 -15.81 3.98 -16.22
CA ALA A 378 -14.35 4.05 -16.14
C ALA A 378 -13.85 5.32 -15.43
N THR A 379 -14.50 6.47 -15.64
CA THR A 379 -14.17 7.72 -14.93
C THR A 379 -14.55 7.62 -13.46
N LEU A 380 -15.72 7.07 -13.13
CA LEU A 380 -16.15 6.87 -11.74
C LEU A 380 -15.21 5.93 -10.99
N LEU A 381 -14.83 4.80 -11.60
CA LEU A 381 -13.80 3.91 -11.03
C LEU A 381 -12.50 4.65 -10.78
N ARG A 382 -12.03 5.48 -11.73
CA ARG A 382 -10.80 6.28 -11.54
C ARG A 382 -10.95 7.27 -10.39
N MET A 383 -12.06 7.98 -10.31
CA MET A 383 -12.34 8.94 -9.23
C MET A 383 -12.37 8.23 -7.87
N SER A 384 -13.05 7.09 -7.77
CA SER A 384 -13.10 6.27 -6.55
C SER A 384 -11.74 5.70 -6.13
N THR A 385 -10.78 5.60 -7.03
CA THR A 385 -9.46 5.01 -6.74
C THR A 385 -8.35 6.04 -6.59
N VAL A 386 -8.65 7.34 -6.70
CA VAL A 386 -7.67 8.43 -6.51
C VAL A 386 -7.11 8.44 -5.07
N GLY A 387 -7.93 8.09 -4.07
CA GLY A 387 -7.52 8.13 -2.65
C GLY A 387 -6.30 7.27 -2.31
N TYR A 388 -6.04 6.20 -3.08
CA TYR A 388 -4.86 5.34 -2.89
C TYR A 388 -3.54 6.04 -3.19
N ALA A 389 -3.55 6.98 -4.13
CA ALA A 389 -2.35 7.71 -4.46
C ALA A 389 -1.98 8.73 -3.36
N ALA A 390 -2.98 9.21 -2.61
CA ALA A 390 -2.77 10.23 -1.60
C ALA A 390 -2.13 9.62 -0.32
N PRO A 391 -1.09 10.27 0.24
CA PRO A 391 -0.56 9.95 1.55
C PRO A 391 -1.64 10.01 2.63
N GLY A 392 -1.53 9.16 3.65
CA GLY A 392 -2.46 9.08 4.77
C GLY A 392 -2.61 10.41 5.51
N THR A 393 -1.54 11.21 5.59
CA THR A 393 -1.60 12.58 6.16
C THR A 393 -2.51 13.52 5.35
N VAL A 394 -2.42 13.46 4.02
CA VAL A 394 -3.22 14.28 3.10
C VAL A 394 -4.69 13.88 3.20
N VAL A 395 -4.97 12.56 3.19
CA VAL A 395 -6.33 12.03 3.37
C VAL A 395 -6.86 12.41 4.75
N ALA A 396 -6.04 12.32 5.80
CA ALA A 396 -6.45 12.61 7.16
C ALA A 396 -6.89 14.06 7.35
N ILE A 397 -6.11 15.02 6.87
CA ILE A 397 -6.48 16.44 6.93
C ILE A 397 -7.80 16.68 6.18
N GLY A 398 -7.91 16.15 4.96
CA GLY A 398 -9.13 16.28 4.17
C GLY A 398 -10.37 15.70 4.87
N VAL A 399 -10.22 14.52 5.47
CA VAL A 399 -11.29 13.85 6.23
C VAL A 399 -11.65 14.64 7.48
N LEU A 400 -10.67 15.17 8.21
CA LEU A 400 -10.89 16.02 9.38
C LEU A 400 -11.74 17.23 9.01
N ILE A 401 -11.41 17.93 7.93
CA ILE A 401 -12.14 19.12 7.49
C ILE A 401 -13.60 18.78 7.17
N VAL A 402 -13.82 17.70 6.41
CA VAL A 402 -15.16 17.27 6.00
C VAL A 402 -15.99 16.79 7.19
N LEU A 403 -15.47 15.88 8.00
CA LEU A 403 -16.21 15.30 9.11
C LEU A 403 -16.39 16.26 10.28
N ALA A 404 -15.40 17.07 10.63
CA ALA A 404 -15.58 18.08 11.66
C ALA A 404 -16.59 19.16 11.23
N GLY A 405 -16.64 19.46 9.93
CA GLY A 405 -17.70 20.31 9.35
C GLY A 405 -19.08 19.68 9.49
N LEU A 406 -19.20 18.38 9.19
CA LEU A 406 -20.44 17.62 9.32
C LEU A 406 -20.90 17.49 10.78
N ASP A 407 -19.99 17.16 11.71
CA ASP A 407 -20.28 17.08 13.15
C ASP A 407 -20.85 18.41 13.66
N ARG A 408 -20.21 19.54 13.33
CA ARG A 408 -20.71 20.87 13.71
C ARG A 408 -22.07 21.21 13.10
N PHE A 409 -22.33 20.77 11.87
CA PHE A 409 -23.63 20.98 11.23
C PHE A 409 -24.74 20.19 11.94
N ILE A 410 -24.46 18.92 12.25
CA ILE A 410 -25.40 18.04 12.98
C ILE A 410 -25.64 18.56 14.39
N ASP A 411 -24.59 18.90 15.13
CA ASP A 411 -24.70 19.40 16.50
C ASP A 411 -25.52 20.69 16.59
N ARG A 412 -25.27 21.66 15.69
CA ARG A 412 -26.07 22.89 15.63
C ARG A 412 -27.53 22.60 15.32
N THR A 413 -27.81 21.75 14.34
CA THR A 413 -29.19 21.42 13.95
C THR A 413 -29.92 20.65 15.05
N ALA A 414 -29.22 19.74 15.73
CA ALA A 414 -29.78 18.98 16.85
C ALA A 414 -30.07 19.87 18.07
N LEU A 415 -29.18 20.84 18.34
CA LEU A 415 -29.38 21.83 19.37
C LEU A 415 -30.58 22.74 19.05
N ASP A 416 -30.66 23.21 17.80
CA ASP A 416 -31.74 24.11 17.35
C ASP A 416 -33.12 23.42 17.36
N TRP A 417 -33.19 22.14 16.97
CA TRP A 417 -34.47 21.44 16.81
C TRP A 417 -34.90 20.64 18.05
N PHE A 418 -33.94 20.08 18.79
CA PHE A 418 -34.21 19.15 19.89
C PHE A 418 -33.64 19.62 21.23
N GLY A 419 -32.84 20.69 21.27
CA GLY A 419 -32.19 21.15 22.50
C GLY A 419 -31.12 20.19 23.03
N VAL A 420 -30.64 19.26 22.21
CA VAL A 420 -29.65 18.24 22.59
C VAL A 420 -28.35 18.48 21.82
N SER A 421 -27.22 18.60 22.53
CA SER A 421 -25.90 18.63 21.90
C SER A 421 -25.44 17.20 21.59
N THR A 422 -25.06 16.97 20.34
CA THR A 422 -24.48 15.70 19.89
C THR A 422 -22.96 15.70 19.99
N GLY A 423 -22.34 16.88 20.10
CA GLY A 423 -20.89 17.04 20.11
C GLY A 423 -20.24 16.50 18.82
N LEU A 424 -19.03 15.95 18.96
CA LEU A 424 -18.23 15.40 17.85
C LEU A 424 -18.55 13.91 17.63
N LEU A 425 -19.70 13.62 17.02
CA LEU A 425 -20.21 12.25 16.88
C LEU A 425 -19.31 11.36 16.00
N PHE A 426 -18.86 11.85 14.84
CA PHE A 426 -18.00 11.08 13.94
C PHE A 426 -16.53 11.13 14.35
N MET A 427 -16.03 12.31 14.71
CA MET A 427 -14.63 12.44 15.14
C MET A 427 -14.37 11.73 16.48
N GLY A 428 -15.34 11.72 17.41
CA GLY A 428 -15.21 11.07 18.72
C GLY A 428 -15.38 9.55 18.71
N SER A 429 -16.01 8.96 17.69
CA SER A 429 -16.31 7.52 17.61
C SER A 429 -15.25 6.67 16.88
N GLY A 430 -14.25 7.30 16.25
CA GLY A 430 -13.27 6.61 15.40
C GLY A 430 -13.75 6.42 13.94
N ALA A 431 -14.95 6.91 13.59
CA ALA A 431 -15.47 6.88 12.23
C ALA A 431 -14.58 7.65 11.25
N ALA A 432 -13.89 8.70 11.70
CA ALA A 432 -12.92 9.44 10.89
C ALA A 432 -11.76 8.57 10.41
N VAL A 433 -11.20 7.74 11.29
CA VAL A 433 -10.13 6.80 10.92
C VAL A 433 -10.66 5.80 9.90
N VAL A 434 -11.81 5.17 10.17
CA VAL A 434 -12.43 4.19 9.25
C VAL A 434 -12.69 4.82 7.87
N TYR A 435 -13.17 6.05 7.82
CA TYR A 435 -13.40 6.77 6.57
C TYR A 435 -12.09 7.05 5.82
N ALA A 436 -11.06 7.55 6.49
CA ALA A 436 -9.75 7.80 5.88
C ALA A 436 -9.12 6.53 5.31
N LEU A 437 -9.15 5.42 6.07
CA LEU A 437 -8.65 4.12 5.61
C LEU A 437 -9.49 3.59 4.43
N THR A 438 -10.81 3.79 4.46
CA THR A 438 -11.69 3.40 3.34
C THR A 438 -11.34 4.14 2.06
N VAL A 439 -11.17 5.46 2.13
CA VAL A 439 -10.77 6.29 0.98
C VAL A 439 -9.41 5.88 0.44
N ARG A 440 -8.44 5.64 1.34
CA ARG A 440 -7.08 5.27 0.98
C ARG A 440 -7.00 3.90 0.33
N PHE A 441 -7.68 2.88 0.87
CA PHE A 441 -7.53 1.50 0.40
C PHE A 441 -8.56 1.06 -0.65
N LEU A 442 -9.47 1.95 -1.08
CA LEU A 442 -10.52 1.59 -2.04
C LEU A 442 -9.98 1.06 -3.38
N ALA A 443 -8.80 1.51 -3.82
CA ALA A 443 -8.19 1.02 -5.05
C ALA A 443 -7.81 -0.47 -5.01
N ILE A 444 -7.34 -0.95 -3.85
CA ILE A 444 -6.99 -2.35 -3.65
C ILE A 444 -8.24 -3.22 -3.81
N SER A 445 -9.34 -2.79 -3.19
CA SER A 445 -10.62 -3.48 -3.27
C SER A 445 -11.22 -3.43 -4.68
N ALA A 446 -11.44 -2.23 -5.23
CA ALA A 446 -12.09 -2.06 -6.53
C ALA A 446 -11.30 -2.74 -7.65
N GLY A 447 -9.98 -2.60 -7.66
CA GLY A 447 -9.11 -3.24 -8.66
C GLY A 447 -9.04 -4.76 -8.53
N GLY A 448 -8.92 -5.28 -7.30
CA GLY A 448 -8.90 -6.73 -7.06
C GLY A 448 -10.21 -7.41 -7.45
N ILE A 449 -11.34 -6.79 -7.11
CA ILE A 449 -12.67 -7.29 -7.43
C ILE A 449 -12.96 -7.16 -8.93
N GLU A 450 -12.61 -6.04 -9.57
CA GLU A 450 -12.76 -5.86 -11.02
C GLU A 450 -11.98 -6.93 -11.78
N ALA A 451 -10.73 -7.21 -11.37
CA ALA A 451 -9.92 -8.27 -11.95
C ALA A 451 -10.57 -9.65 -11.81
N GLY A 452 -11.16 -9.95 -10.64
CA GLY A 452 -11.92 -11.19 -10.41
C GLY A 452 -13.16 -11.29 -11.31
N LEU A 453 -13.99 -10.25 -11.32
CA LEU A 453 -15.21 -10.19 -12.13
C LEU A 453 -14.91 -10.31 -13.63
N SER A 454 -13.81 -9.70 -14.11
CA SER A 454 -13.43 -9.74 -15.53
C SER A 454 -13.16 -11.16 -16.05
N ARG A 455 -12.85 -12.12 -15.17
CA ARG A 455 -12.65 -13.54 -15.52
C ARG A 455 -13.96 -14.30 -15.69
N ILE A 456 -15.09 -13.77 -15.21
CA ILE A 456 -16.41 -14.41 -15.34
C ILE A 456 -16.99 -14.07 -16.73
N PRO A 457 -17.26 -15.07 -17.60
CA PRO A 457 -17.83 -14.83 -18.92
C PRO A 457 -19.22 -14.16 -18.86
N MET A 458 -19.52 -13.29 -19.83
CA MET A 458 -20.83 -12.61 -19.92
C MET A 458 -22.01 -13.56 -20.17
N SER A 459 -21.75 -14.81 -20.61
CA SER A 459 -22.80 -15.83 -20.78
C SER A 459 -23.52 -16.17 -19.48
N PHE A 460 -22.83 -16.09 -18.34
CA PHE A 460 -23.45 -16.27 -17.02
C PHE A 460 -24.48 -15.18 -16.70
N ASP A 461 -24.17 -13.93 -17.07
CA ASP A 461 -25.08 -12.79 -16.89
C ASP A 461 -26.35 -12.97 -17.75
N HIS A 462 -26.20 -13.43 -18.99
CA HIS A 462 -27.32 -13.69 -19.88
C HIS A 462 -28.18 -14.87 -19.40
N ALA A 463 -27.56 -15.99 -19.03
CA ALA A 463 -28.26 -17.17 -18.53
C ALA A 463 -29.04 -16.87 -17.24
N SER A 464 -28.41 -16.17 -16.29
CA SER A 464 -29.06 -15.75 -15.04
C SER A 464 -30.28 -14.88 -15.30
N ARG A 465 -30.19 -13.96 -16.27
CA ARG A 465 -31.30 -13.07 -16.65
C ARG A 465 -32.44 -13.83 -17.34
N THR A 466 -32.15 -14.80 -18.19
CA THR A 466 -33.19 -15.66 -18.81
C THR A 466 -33.93 -16.49 -17.76
N LEU A 467 -33.25 -16.87 -16.65
CA LEU A 467 -33.86 -17.54 -15.49
C LEU A 467 -34.62 -16.58 -14.55
N GLY A 468 -34.89 -15.34 -14.97
CA GLY A 468 -35.70 -14.38 -14.22
C GLY A 468 -34.97 -13.60 -13.12
N GLN A 469 -33.64 -13.73 -13.00
CA GLN A 469 -32.89 -12.95 -12.01
C GLN A 469 -32.76 -11.48 -12.43
N SER A 470 -32.96 -10.58 -11.46
CA SER A 470 -32.60 -9.17 -11.62
C SER A 470 -31.09 -8.99 -11.60
N THR A 471 -30.55 -7.83 -11.99
CA THR A 471 -29.10 -7.58 -11.91
C THR A 471 -28.54 -7.70 -10.48
N ALA A 472 -29.34 -7.40 -9.46
CA ALA A 472 -28.92 -7.58 -8.07
C ALA A 472 -28.99 -9.07 -7.68
N GLY A 473 -29.97 -9.80 -8.21
CA GLY A 473 -30.06 -11.26 -8.12
C GLY A 473 -28.88 -11.98 -8.77
N THR A 474 -28.50 -11.59 -9.99
CA THR A 474 -27.30 -12.10 -10.68
C THR A 474 -26.03 -11.80 -9.88
N PHE A 475 -25.89 -10.58 -9.35
CA PHE A 475 -24.76 -10.24 -8.49
C PHE A 475 -24.66 -11.16 -7.28
N ARG A 476 -25.75 -11.30 -6.52
CA ARG A 476 -25.78 -12.08 -5.27
C ARG A 476 -25.60 -13.58 -5.49
N HIS A 477 -26.26 -14.15 -6.49
CA HIS A 477 -26.31 -15.60 -6.68
C HIS A 477 -25.23 -16.14 -7.63
N VAL A 478 -24.66 -15.31 -8.50
CA VAL A 478 -23.67 -15.74 -9.51
C VAL A 478 -22.32 -15.09 -9.28
N HIS A 479 -22.26 -13.75 -9.28
CA HIS A 479 -20.97 -13.06 -9.25
C HIS A 479 -20.30 -13.12 -7.86
N LEU A 480 -21.07 -12.99 -6.78
CA LEU A 480 -20.53 -13.02 -5.42
C LEU A 480 -19.90 -14.38 -5.07
N PRO A 481 -20.55 -15.53 -5.30
CA PRO A 481 -19.95 -16.84 -5.04
C PRO A 481 -18.74 -17.12 -5.92
N LEU A 482 -18.82 -16.81 -7.22
CA LEU A 482 -17.71 -17.04 -8.17
C LEU A 482 -16.50 -16.11 -7.91
N SER A 483 -16.74 -14.92 -7.34
CA SER A 483 -15.68 -13.96 -7.03
C SER A 483 -15.16 -14.05 -5.60
N LYS A 484 -15.63 -15.03 -4.79
CA LYS A 484 -15.29 -15.15 -3.37
C LYS A 484 -13.77 -15.12 -3.13
N ALA A 485 -13.00 -15.84 -3.94
CA ALA A 485 -11.54 -15.86 -3.81
C ALA A 485 -10.90 -14.48 -4.04
N ALA A 486 -11.35 -13.74 -5.06
CA ALA A 486 -10.85 -12.39 -5.34
C ALA A 486 -11.26 -11.39 -4.25
N ILE A 487 -12.49 -11.48 -3.76
CA ILE A 487 -13.02 -10.66 -2.66
C ILE A 487 -12.23 -10.95 -1.38
N SER A 488 -12.01 -12.21 -1.03
CA SER A 488 -11.25 -12.60 0.17
C SER A 488 -9.79 -12.16 0.09
N ALA A 489 -9.15 -12.28 -1.08
CA ALA A 489 -7.78 -11.79 -1.28
C ALA A 489 -7.69 -10.27 -1.11
N ALA A 490 -8.62 -9.52 -1.71
CA ALA A 490 -8.68 -8.07 -1.54
C ALA A 490 -8.96 -7.67 -0.09
N ALA A 491 -9.89 -8.35 0.58
CA ALA A 491 -10.24 -8.08 1.98
C ALA A 491 -9.06 -8.29 2.92
N LEU A 492 -8.31 -9.38 2.73
CA LEU A 492 -7.13 -9.67 3.53
C LEU A 492 -6.03 -8.61 3.34
N LEU A 493 -5.78 -8.18 2.10
CA LEU A 493 -4.78 -7.14 1.82
C LEU A 493 -5.17 -5.81 2.47
N VAL A 494 -6.42 -5.38 2.31
CA VAL A 494 -6.94 -4.16 2.95
C VAL A 494 -6.85 -4.26 4.47
N PHE A 495 -7.22 -5.39 5.06
CA PHE A 495 -7.16 -5.63 6.50
C PHE A 495 -5.75 -5.47 7.06
N VAL A 496 -4.76 -6.10 6.42
CA VAL A 496 -3.36 -5.99 6.85
C VAL A 496 -2.82 -4.58 6.63
N ASP A 497 -3.17 -3.93 5.53
CA ASP A 497 -2.77 -2.54 5.29
C ASP A 497 -3.38 -1.58 6.33
N CYS A 498 -4.59 -1.84 6.82
CA CYS A 498 -5.19 -1.07 7.91
C CYS A 498 -4.47 -1.28 9.25
N ILE A 499 -4.01 -2.50 9.57
CA ILE A 499 -3.31 -2.77 10.84
C ILE A 499 -2.00 -2.00 10.96
N LYS A 500 -1.26 -1.88 9.85
CA LYS A 500 0.02 -1.15 9.82
C LYS A 500 -0.13 0.34 9.49
N GLU A 501 -1.34 0.83 9.26
CA GLU A 501 -1.53 2.22 8.88
C GLU A 501 -1.27 3.12 10.09
N LEU A 502 -0.28 4.02 9.94
CA LEU A 502 0.11 4.96 10.99
C LEU A 502 -0.34 6.39 10.69
N PRO A 503 -0.04 7.00 9.52
CA PRO A 503 -0.24 8.44 9.35
C PRO A 503 -1.68 8.93 9.53
N ALA A 504 -2.66 8.27 8.91
CA ALA A 504 -4.06 8.68 9.04
C ALA A 504 -4.60 8.38 10.43
N THR A 505 -4.26 7.22 10.97
CA THR A 505 -4.67 6.78 12.30
C THR A 505 -4.11 7.68 13.40
N LEU A 506 -2.83 8.07 13.30
CA LEU A 506 -2.15 8.99 14.22
C LEU A 506 -2.86 10.34 14.33
N LEU A 507 -3.37 10.85 13.20
CA LEU A 507 -3.94 12.18 13.08
C LEU A 507 -5.45 12.24 13.35
N LEU A 508 -6.16 11.13 13.18
CA LEU A 508 -7.63 11.07 13.30
C LEU A 508 -8.13 10.24 14.47
N ARG A 509 -7.24 9.58 15.23
CA ARG A 509 -7.69 8.76 16.36
C ARG A 509 -8.45 9.60 17.39
N PRO A 510 -9.56 9.08 17.94
CA PRO A 510 -10.27 9.75 19.02
C PRO A 510 -9.43 9.76 20.31
N LEU A 511 -9.80 10.64 21.24
CA LEU A 511 -9.11 10.77 22.52
C LEU A 511 -9.13 9.45 23.29
N ASN A 512 -8.01 9.10 23.91
CA ASN A 512 -7.82 7.88 24.71
C ASN A 512 -7.98 6.54 23.97
N VAL A 513 -7.98 6.56 22.63
CA VAL A 513 -7.97 5.34 21.82
C VAL A 513 -6.63 5.21 21.13
N GLU A 514 -5.88 4.19 21.50
CA GLU A 514 -4.61 3.84 20.87
C GLU A 514 -4.77 2.55 20.07
N THR A 515 -4.10 2.51 18.92
CA THR A 515 -3.87 1.29 18.14
C THR A 515 -2.45 0.81 18.37
N PHE A 516 -2.11 -0.42 17.96
CA PHE A 516 -0.72 -0.89 18.04
C PHE A 516 0.25 0.04 17.29
N ALA A 517 -0.16 0.59 16.14
CA ALA A 517 0.68 1.49 15.37
C ALA A 517 0.92 2.82 16.10
N THR A 518 -0.14 3.42 16.66
CA THR A 518 -0.05 4.72 17.33
C THR A 518 0.60 4.62 18.71
N HIS A 519 0.39 3.53 19.43
CA HIS A 519 1.10 3.23 20.68
C HIS A 519 2.60 3.08 20.42
N LEU A 520 3.00 2.26 19.44
CA LEU A 520 4.42 2.11 19.10
C LEU A 520 5.06 3.43 18.70
N TYR A 521 4.37 4.24 17.89
CA TYR A 521 4.84 5.58 17.55
C TYR A 521 4.98 6.47 18.80
N GLY A 522 4.01 6.43 19.71
CA GLY A 522 4.04 7.22 20.95
C GLY A 522 5.15 6.82 21.93
N GLU A 523 5.50 5.53 22.00
CA GLU A 523 6.68 5.07 22.76
C GLU A 523 7.99 5.44 22.03
N ALA A 524 8.04 5.31 20.71
CA ALA A 524 9.21 5.71 19.93
C ALA A 524 9.50 7.22 20.05
N ALA A 525 8.46 8.06 20.05
CA ALA A 525 8.59 9.50 20.26
C ALA A 525 9.11 9.87 21.66
N ARG A 526 8.91 8.98 22.65
CA ARG A 526 9.46 9.10 24.02
C ARG A 526 10.83 8.47 24.19
N GLY A 527 11.36 7.77 23.18
CA GLY A 527 12.62 7.05 23.23
C GLY A 527 12.55 5.70 23.95
N THR A 528 11.35 5.15 24.13
CA THR A 528 11.06 3.90 24.86
C THR A 528 10.41 2.85 23.96
N TYR A 529 10.82 2.77 22.68
CA TYR A 529 10.17 1.89 21.68
C TYR A 529 10.23 0.40 22.03
N GLU A 530 11.18 -0.02 22.86
CA GLU A 530 11.27 -1.38 23.40
C GLU A 530 10.03 -1.74 24.24
N GLU A 531 9.37 -0.76 24.86
CA GLU A 531 8.12 -0.96 25.60
C GLU A 531 6.95 -1.39 24.72
N ALA A 532 6.96 -0.98 23.45
CA ALA A 532 5.95 -1.34 22.45
C ALA A 532 6.39 -2.48 21.51
N SER A 533 7.49 -3.18 21.82
CA SER A 533 8.02 -4.33 21.05
C SER A 533 6.98 -5.46 20.87
N ILE A 534 6.13 -5.71 21.87
CA ILE A 534 5.05 -6.72 21.79
C ILE A 534 4.00 -6.31 20.74
N ALA A 535 3.58 -5.04 20.75
CA ALA A 535 2.63 -4.49 19.76
C ALA A 535 3.24 -4.51 18.35
N ALA A 536 4.52 -4.12 18.23
CA ALA A 536 5.26 -4.17 16.97
C ALA A 536 5.37 -5.61 16.41
N LEU A 537 5.68 -6.58 17.26
CA LEU A 537 5.75 -7.99 16.88
C LEU A 537 4.37 -8.53 16.46
N ALA A 538 3.29 -8.11 17.13
CA ALA A 538 1.93 -8.48 16.75
C ALA A 538 1.56 -7.94 15.35
N ILE A 539 1.91 -6.68 15.04
CA ILE A 539 1.73 -6.10 13.70
C ILE A 539 2.46 -6.94 12.65
N VAL A 540 3.74 -7.27 12.90
CA VAL A 540 4.55 -8.07 11.96
C VAL A 540 3.95 -9.46 11.77
N ALA A 541 3.58 -10.15 12.87
CA ALA A 541 3.02 -11.49 12.82
C ALA A 541 1.73 -11.55 11.99
N ILE A 542 0.82 -10.59 12.19
CA ILE A 542 -0.43 -10.52 11.42
C ILE A 542 -0.14 -10.17 9.96
N SER A 543 0.83 -9.29 9.70
CA SER A 543 1.16 -8.81 8.36
C SER A 543 1.89 -9.82 7.47
N VAL A 544 2.44 -10.90 8.05
CA VAL A 544 3.04 -12.01 7.28
C VAL A 544 1.96 -12.90 6.63
N LEU A 545 0.72 -12.89 7.14
CA LEU A 545 -0.35 -13.77 6.68
C LEU A 545 -0.69 -13.64 5.18
N PRO A 546 -0.84 -12.44 4.58
CA PRO A 546 -1.05 -12.29 3.14
C PRO A 546 0.12 -12.81 2.30
N VAL A 547 1.36 -12.67 2.79
CA VAL A 547 2.56 -13.15 2.09
C VAL A 547 2.54 -14.68 2.00
N ILE A 548 2.19 -15.36 3.10
CA ILE A 548 2.04 -16.81 3.12
C ILE A 548 0.95 -17.25 2.13
N LEU A 549 -0.19 -16.57 2.10
CA LEU A 549 -1.30 -16.94 1.22
C LEU A 549 -0.97 -16.71 -0.26
N LEU A 550 -0.34 -15.58 -0.61
CA LEU A 550 0.14 -15.31 -1.97
C LEU A 550 1.13 -16.38 -2.46
N SER A 551 1.97 -16.91 -1.56
CA SER A 551 2.92 -17.98 -1.90
C SER A 551 2.22 -19.30 -2.28
N ARG A 552 1.06 -19.59 -1.68
CA ARG A 552 0.30 -20.83 -1.92
C ARG A 552 -0.51 -20.78 -3.22
N VAL A 553 -1.10 -19.63 -3.56
CA VAL A 553 -1.89 -19.46 -4.79
C VAL A 553 -1.01 -19.65 -6.03
N GLY A 554 0.21 -19.11 -6.02
CA GLY A 554 1.17 -19.27 -7.12
C GLY A 554 1.79 -20.68 -7.27
N ALA A 555 1.55 -21.58 -6.31
CA ALA A 555 1.98 -22.98 -6.38
C ALA A 555 0.89 -23.89 -7.00
N SER A 556 -0.39 -23.59 -6.75
CA SER A 556 -1.56 -24.31 -7.28
C SER A 556 -1.70 -24.19 -8.81
N GLU A 557 -1.35 -23.04 -9.40
CA GLU A 557 -1.37 -22.85 -10.85
C GLU A 557 -0.24 -23.59 -11.59
N ARG A 558 0.77 -24.13 -10.89
CA ARG A 558 1.87 -24.89 -11.50
C ARG A 558 1.65 -26.41 -11.49
N SER A 559 0.67 -26.88 -10.72
CA SER A 559 0.29 -28.30 -10.60
C SER A 559 -0.90 -28.69 -11.50
N ALA A 560 -1.49 -27.71 -12.18
CA ALA A 560 -2.46 -27.88 -13.26
C ALA A 560 -1.77 -27.55 -14.59
#